data_AF-A0A947Y991-F1
#
_entry.id   AF-A0A947Y991-F1
#
_cell.length_a   1.000
_cell.length_b   1.000
_cell.length_c   1.000
_cell.angle_alpha   90.00
_cell.angle_beta   90.00
_cell.angle_gamma   90.00
#
_symmetry.space_group_name_H-M   'P 1'
#
loop_
_entity.id
_entity.type
_entity.pdbx_description
1 polymer ?
#
loop_
_entity_poly.entity_id
_entity_poly.type
_entity_poly.pdbx_seq_one_letter_code
_entity_poly.pdbx_strand_id
1 'polypeptide(L)'
;YFIVNRIIDKKLLNKSNKYYQGHIPITAVYSFTALLIAVLHNYKNIIFSNEKSANFGNVKYLGKIINHQYSKSAEFEKDFQNYIHQFITPGIDYFSLLRSLSELQITELFSKHKKYFYKFSSCNLNFKMSGEKKTMWCCKCPKCAFVFCQLSAFISKKELLKIFGKNLYADKSLLNLYLELLGKKNIKPFDCVGTPEEVKTAMHLALQKNEFREDFILKYFKKNVLSKLKK
;
A
#
# COMPACT_ATOMS: atom_id res chain seq x y z
N TYR A 1 6.82 -7.81 29.90
CA TYR A 1 6.62 -7.24 28.56
C TYR A 1 5.79 -5.97 28.71
N PHE A 2 6.15 -4.87 28.06
CA PHE A 2 5.28 -3.69 28.07
C PHE A 2 4.10 -3.90 27.11
N ILE A 3 2.92 -3.47 27.53
CA ILE A 3 1.72 -3.43 26.69
C ILE A 3 1.41 -1.96 26.42
N VAL A 4 1.43 -1.56 25.15
CA VAL A 4 0.99 -0.22 24.76
C VAL A 4 -0.47 -0.28 24.34
N ASN A 5 -1.33 0.30 25.16
CA ASN A 5 -2.74 0.44 24.84
C ASN A 5 -2.99 1.83 24.21
N ARG A 6 -3.59 1.84 23.03
CA ARG A 6 -4.02 3.08 22.36
C ARG A 6 -5.52 3.24 22.49
N ILE A 7 -5.94 4.33 23.12
CA ILE A 7 -7.34 4.73 23.21
C ILE A 7 -7.57 5.84 22.18
N ILE A 8 -8.52 5.64 21.27
CA ILE A 8 -8.90 6.67 20.30
C ILE A 8 -9.81 7.67 21.01
N ASP A 9 -9.46 8.96 20.94
CA ASP A 9 -10.33 10.01 21.44
C ASP A 9 -11.68 9.99 20.68
N LYS A 10 -12.79 9.96 21.42
CA LYS A 10 -14.15 9.96 20.85
C LYS A 10 -14.40 11.16 19.93
N LYS A 11 -13.71 12.28 20.15
CA LYS A 11 -13.77 13.46 19.25
C LYS A 11 -13.29 13.15 17.83
N LEU A 12 -12.30 12.25 17.68
CA LEU A 12 -11.83 11.80 16.35
C LEU A 12 -12.87 10.95 15.61
N LEU A 13 -13.81 10.34 16.35
CA LEU A 13 -14.90 9.55 15.78
C LEU A 13 -16.13 10.41 15.48
N ASN A 14 -16.20 11.63 16.02
CA ASN A 14 -17.32 12.53 15.80
C ASN A 14 -17.24 13.16 14.41
N LYS A 15 -18.04 12.62 13.48
CA LYS A 15 -18.19 13.15 12.12
C LYS A 15 -19.09 14.40 12.11
N SER A 16 -18.66 15.45 12.80
CA SER A 16 -19.32 16.75 12.72
C SER A 16 -18.75 17.56 11.54
N ASN A 17 -19.57 18.42 10.94
CA ASN A 17 -19.11 19.38 9.92
C ASN A 17 -18.34 20.57 10.52
N LYS A 18 -18.11 20.59 11.84
CA LYS A 18 -17.43 21.70 12.54
C LYS A 18 -15.91 21.65 12.46
N TYR A 19 -15.33 20.50 12.06
CA TYR A 19 -13.88 20.31 11.98
C TYR A 19 -13.50 19.59 10.68
N TYR A 20 -12.31 19.89 10.16
CA TYR A 20 -11.76 19.16 9.03
C TYR A 20 -11.42 17.72 9.45
N GLN A 21 -11.95 16.76 8.70
CA GLN A 21 -11.62 15.34 8.88
C GLN A 21 -10.39 15.02 8.04
N GLY A 22 -9.26 14.74 8.70
CA GLY A 22 -7.98 14.50 8.07
C GLY A 22 -7.42 13.11 8.34
N HIS A 23 -6.34 12.77 7.64
CA HIS A 23 -5.56 11.57 7.90
C HIS A 23 -4.88 11.66 9.28
N ILE A 24 -5.02 10.61 10.09
CA ILE A 24 -4.25 10.46 11.33
C ILE A 24 -2.91 9.80 10.98
N PRO A 25 -1.74 10.43 11.24
CA PRO A 25 -0.43 9.93 10.86
C PRO A 25 -0.01 8.73 11.74
N ILE A 26 -0.66 7.60 11.54
CA ILE A 26 -0.54 6.42 12.40
C ILE A 26 0.89 5.87 12.45
N THR A 27 1.62 5.93 11.34
CA THR A 27 3.02 5.50 11.31
C THR A 27 3.88 6.37 12.23
N ALA A 28 3.66 7.68 12.28
CA ALA A 28 4.38 8.56 13.19
C ALA A 28 4.07 8.22 14.66
N VAL A 29 2.80 7.96 14.99
CA VAL A 29 2.41 7.52 16.35
C VAL A 29 3.13 6.24 16.73
N TYR A 30 3.20 5.25 15.83
CA TYR A 30 3.95 4.02 16.06
C TYR A 30 5.46 4.23 16.13
N SER A 31 6.00 5.21 15.41
CA SER A 31 7.43 5.54 15.43
C SER A 31 7.86 6.04 16.81
N PHE A 32 7.14 7.00 17.38
CA PHE A 32 7.39 7.49 18.74
C PHE A 32 7.11 6.44 19.81
N THR A 33 6.08 5.61 19.61
CA THR A 33 5.79 4.50 20.52
C THR A 33 6.94 3.48 20.53
N ALA A 34 7.42 3.08 19.34
CA ALA A 34 8.53 2.16 19.21
C ALA A 34 9.83 2.74 19.80
N LEU A 35 10.05 4.05 19.67
CA LEU A 35 11.17 4.74 20.30
C LEU A 35 11.13 4.63 21.82
N LEU A 36 9.99 4.90 22.44
CA LEU A 36 9.84 4.74 23.89
C LEU A 36 10.17 3.30 24.33
N ILE A 37 9.62 2.31 23.61
CA ILE A 37 9.89 0.89 23.89
C ILE A 37 11.37 0.55 23.69
N ALA A 38 12.01 1.10 22.66
CA ALA A 38 13.43 0.87 22.39
C ALA A 38 14.32 1.43 23.50
N VAL A 39 14.02 2.64 24.00
CA VAL A 39 14.73 3.22 25.16
C VAL A 39 14.54 2.36 26.41
N LEU A 40 13.30 1.96 26.73
CA LEU A 40 13.01 1.19 27.95
C LEU A 40 13.64 -0.22 27.95
N HIS A 41 13.81 -0.82 26.78
CA HIS A 41 14.39 -2.15 26.62
C HIS A 41 15.85 -2.14 26.17
N ASN A 42 16.46 -0.97 25.99
CA ASN A 42 17.80 -0.84 25.45
C ASN A 42 17.97 -1.52 24.06
N TYR A 43 16.93 -1.43 23.22
CA TYR A 43 17.04 -1.83 21.82
C TYR A 43 17.75 -0.75 21.01
N LYS A 44 18.61 -1.18 20.09
CA LYS A 44 19.39 -0.28 19.24
C LYS A 44 18.73 0.05 17.90
N ASN A 45 17.70 -0.70 17.51
CA ASN A 45 17.11 -0.59 16.18
C ASN A 45 15.59 -0.62 16.24
N ILE A 46 14.96 0.32 15.54
CA ILE A 46 13.54 0.38 15.26
C ILE A 46 13.38 0.19 13.75
N ILE A 47 12.77 -0.93 13.38
CA ILE A 47 12.71 -1.34 11.97
C ILE A 47 11.28 -1.29 11.47
N PHE A 48 11.06 -0.53 10.41
CA PHE A 48 9.81 -0.52 9.65
C PHE A 48 9.99 -1.25 8.30
N SER A 49 8.88 -1.41 7.58
CA SER A 49 8.85 -2.05 6.25
C SER A 49 8.32 -1.09 5.19
N ASN A 50 8.57 0.22 5.33
CA ASN A 50 8.15 1.18 4.31
C ASN A 50 9.03 1.03 3.07
N GLU A 51 8.38 0.96 1.93
CA GLU A 51 8.98 0.70 0.63
C GLU A 51 9.27 1.98 -0.16
N LYS A 52 9.93 1.85 -1.32
CA LYS A 52 10.26 2.99 -2.19
C LYS A 52 9.00 3.73 -2.65
N SER A 53 7.95 2.99 -2.98
CA SER A 53 6.68 3.50 -3.50
C SER A 53 5.88 4.31 -2.48
N ALA A 54 6.18 4.18 -1.18
CA ALA A 54 5.60 5.01 -0.13
C ALA A 54 5.95 6.51 -0.27
N ASN A 55 7.01 6.84 -1.02
CA ASN A 55 7.37 8.22 -1.34
C ASN A 55 6.45 8.86 -2.39
N PHE A 56 5.71 8.06 -3.15
CA PHE A 56 4.92 8.57 -4.26
C PHE A 56 3.70 9.37 -3.77
N GLY A 57 3.69 10.66 -4.07
CA GLY A 57 2.60 11.56 -3.72
C GLY A 57 1.29 11.30 -4.48
N ASN A 58 0.20 11.88 -4.00
CA ASN A 58 -1.13 11.71 -4.56
C ASN A 58 -1.53 12.91 -5.42
N VAL A 59 -1.35 14.14 -4.91
CA VAL A 59 -1.83 15.37 -5.59
C VAL A 59 -0.86 16.53 -5.36
N LYS A 60 -0.73 17.44 -6.33
CA LYS A 60 -0.06 18.72 -6.14
C LYS A 60 -1.09 19.75 -5.68
N TYR A 61 -0.88 20.35 -4.50
CA TYR A 61 -1.75 21.37 -3.93
C TYR A 61 -0.91 22.54 -3.43
N LEU A 62 -1.23 23.76 -3.85
CA LEU A 62 -0.50 25.00 -3.50
C LEU A 62 1.03 24.87 -3.69
N GLY A 63 1.46 24.29 -4.81
CA GLY A 63 2.88 24.10 -5.12
C GLY A 63 3.54 22.91 -4.44
N LYS A 64 2.90 22.27 -3.46
CA LYS A 64 3.45 21.12 -2.71
C LYS A 64 2.84 19.80 -3.14
N ILE A 65 3.64 18.74 -3.10
CA ILE A 65 3.15 17.37 -3.30
C ILE A 65 2.57 16.86 -1.98
N ILE A 66 1.28 16.50 -2.00
CA ILE A 66 0.58 15.90 -0.86
C ILE A 66 0.67 14.38 -0.99
N ASN A 67 1.26 13.74 0.01
CA ASN A 67 1.29 12.29 0.15
C ASN A 67 0.23 11.84 1.18
N HIS A 68 -0.59 10.85 0.83
CA HIS A 68 -1.62 10.32 1.73
C HIS A 68 -1.07 9.82 3.07
N GLN A 69 0.21 9.39 3.12
CA GLN A 69 0.90 8.92 4.31
C GLN A 69 2.36 9.42 4.36
N TYR A 70 2.55 10.73 4.56
CA TYR A 70 3.89 11.34 4.71
C TYR A 70 4.79 10.60 5.70
N SER A 71 4.25 10.10 6.80
CA SER A 71 5.03 9.37 7.82
C SER A 71 5.61 8.02 7.39
N LYS A 72 5.45 7.64 6.11
CA LYS A 72 6.14 6.50 5.49
C LYS A 72 7.23 6.90 4.48
N SER A 73 7.37 8.20 4.22
CA SER A 73 8.37 8.70 3.27
C SER A 73 9.79 8.52 3.81
N ALA A 74 10.76 8.53 2.90
CA ALA A 74 12.17 8.57 3.22
C ALA A 74 12.56 9.90 3.89
N GLU A 75 11.85 10.99 3.56
CA GLU A 75 12.01 12.30 4.19
C GLU A 75 11.67 12.21 5.69
N PHE A 76 10.48 11.70 6.04
CA PHE A 76 10.09 11.49 7.43
C PHE A 76 11.06 10.56 8.16
N GLU A 77 11.47 9.45 7.53
CA GLU A 77 12.42 8.50 8.11
C GLU A 77 13.76 9.17 8.45
N LYS A 78 14.30 9.98 7.53
CA LYS A 78 15.54 10.73 7.75
C LYS A 78 15.38 11.79 8.85
N ASP A 79 14.30 12.57 8.81
CA ASP A 79 14.03 13.61 9.79
C ASP A 79 13.85 13.03 11.19
N PHE A 80 13.13 11.91 11.29
CA PHE A 80 12.89 11.23 12.56
C PHE A 80 14.17 10.60 13.12
N GLN A 81 14.98 9.97 12.27
CA GLN A 81 16.31 9.48 12.64
C GLN A 81 17.20 10.60 13.19
N ASN A 82 17.26 11.73 12.49
CA ASN A 82 18.03 12.90 12.93
C ASN A 82 17.50 13.42 14.27
N TYR A 83 16.19 13.50 14.44
CA TYR A 83 15.56 13.91 15.69
C TYR A 83 15.94 12.99 16.85
N ILE A 84 15.90 11.68 16.66
CA ILE A 84 16.30 10.70 17.68
C ILE A 84 17.76 10.94 18.08
N HIS A 85 18.66 10.98 17.10
CA HIS A 85 20.10 11.10 17.34
C HIS A 85 20.49 12.42 18.01
N GLN A 86 19.81 13.50 17.65
CA GLN A 86 20.12 14.83 18.17
C GLN A 86 19.52 15.10 19.55
N PHE A 87 18.30 14.66 19.81
CA PHE A 87 17.54 15.10 20.99
C PHE A 87 17.23 14.01 22.00
N ILE A 88 17.35 12.72 21.62
CA ILE A 88 16.97 11.60 22.48
C ILE A 88 18.19 10.73 22.79
N THR A 89 18.79 10.12 21.78
CA THR A 89 20.00 9.30 21.91
C THR A 89 20.59 8.95 20.54
N PRO A 90 21.92 8.96 20.38
CA PRO A 90 22.58 8.46 19.18
C PRO A 90 22.67 6.92 19.14
N GLY A 91 22.20 6.22 20.17
CA GLY A 91 22.31 4.76 20.28
C GLY A 91 21.15 3.97 19.68
N ILE A 92 20.17 4.64 19.05
CA ILE A 92 18.97 4.02 18.49
C ILE A 92 18.79 4.47 17.04
N ASP A 93 18.87 3.51 16.12
CA ASP A 93 18.62 3.71 14.70
C ASP A 93 17.16 3.41 14.34
N TYR A 94 16.59 4.22 13.45
CA TYR A 94 15.26 4.11 12.88
C TYR A 94 15.36 4.05 11.36
N PHE A 95 14.91 2.95 10.76
CA PHE A 95 14.98 2.76 9.30
C PHE A 95 13.98 1.73 8.78
N SER A 96 13.79 1.70 7.46
CA SER A 96 12.97 0.69 6.80
C SER A 96 13.81 -0.28 5.96
N LEU A 97 13.67 -1.58 6.22
CA LEU A 97 14.41 -2.61 5.47
C LEU A 97 14.03 -2.68 3.98
N LEU A 98 12.79 -2.31 3.65
CA LEU A 98 12.27 -2.40 2.28
C LEU A 98 12.44 -1.10 1.48
N ARG A 99 13.15 -0.10 2.02
CA ARG A 99 13.22 1.25 1.45
C ARG A 99 13.69 1.28 -0.01
N SER A 100 14.61 0.40 -0.37
CA SER A 100 15.20 0.31 -1.71
C SER A 100 14.30 -0.44 -2.71
N LEU A 101 13.30 -1.18 -2.22
CA LEU A 101 12.43 -2.02 -3.04
C LEU A 101 11.13 -1.31 -3.39
N SER A 102 10.65 -1.53 -4.61
CA SER A 102 9.30 -1.16 -5.02
C SER A 102 8.27 -2.19 -4.53
N GLU A 103 6.98 -1.82 -4.49
CA GLU A 103 5.88 -2.76 -4.21
C GLU A 103 5.89 -3.96 -5.16
N LEU A 104 6.18 -3.75 -6.45
CA LEU A 104 6.30 -4.83 -7.43
C LEU A 104 7.43 -5.81 -7.08
N GLN A 105 8.61 -5.30 -6.71
CA GLN A 105 9.74 -6.14 -6.30
C GLN A 105 9.44 -6.90 -5.00
N ILE A 106 8.79 -6.25 -4.03
CA ILE A 106 8.32 -6.91 -2.81
C ILE A 106 7.31 -8.01 -3.14
N THR A 107 6.41 -7.75 -4.07
CA THR A 107 5.41 -8.74 -4.52
C THR A 107 6.08 -9.94 -5.20
N GLU A 108 7.12 -9.71 -6.01
CA GLU A 108 7.93 -10.78 -6.61
C GLU A 108 8.56 -11.67 -5.54
N LEU A 109 9.19 -11.08 -4.52
CA LEU A 109 9.76 -11.81 -3.40
C LEU A 109 8.67 -12.57 -2.62
N PHE A 110 7.55 -11.90 -2.31
CA PHE A 110 6.41 -12.50 -1.61
C PHE A 110 5.81 -13.68 -2.37
N SER A 111 5.80 -13.64 -3.71
CA SER A 111 5.26 -14.70 -4.57
C SER A 111 5.93 -16.06 -4.36
N LYS A 112 7.17 -16.07 -3.84
CA LYS A 112 7.93 -17.27 -3.51
C LYS A 112 7.50 -17.91 -2.18
N HIS A 113 6.72 -17.20 -1.36
CA HIS A 113 6.32 -17.63 -0.02
C HIS A 113 4.85 -18.07 0.08
N LYS A 114 4.48 -19.10 -0.69
CA LYS A 114 3.11 -19.64 -0.80
C LYS A 114 2.41 -19.92 0.55
N LYS A 115 3.17 -20.26 1.60
CA LYS A 115 2.65 -20.51 2.96
C LYS A 115 1.87 -19.34 3.56
N TYR A 116 2.04 -18.11 3.05
CA TYR A 116 1.36 -16.91 3.51
C TYR A 116 0.15 -16.49 2.68
N PHE A 117 -0.09 -17.11 1.52
CA PHE A 117 -1.13 -16.66 0.57
C PHE A 117 -2.55 -16.63 1.15
N TYR A 118 -2.82 -17.42 2.19
CA TYR A 118 -4.13 -17.50 2.84
C TYR A 118 -4.17 -16.83 4.21
N LYS A 119 -3.09 -16.11 4.59
CA LYS A 119 -2.94 -15.45 5.89
C LYS A 119 -2.76 -13.94 5.79
N PHE A 120 -2.72 -13.39 4.59
CA PHE A 120 -2.48 -11.97 4.34
C PHE A 120 -3.69 -11.28 3.72
N SER A 121 -3.85 -9.99 4.03
CA SER A 121 -4.78 -9.11 3.31
C SER A 121 -4.39 -7.66 3.51
N SER A 122 -4.52 -6.87 2.45
CA SER A 122 -4.39 -5.41 2.49
C SER A 122 -5.73 -4.71 2.27
N CYS A 123 -6.85 -5.45 2.33
CA CYS A 123 -8.17 -4.91 2.02
C CYS A 123 -8.63 -3.91 3.09
N ASN A 124 -8.99 -2.69 2.66
CA ASN A 124 -9.52 -1.65 3.54
C ASN A 124 -10.79 -2.05 4.33
N LEU A 125 -11.51 -3.08 3.89
CA LEU A 125 -12.72 -3.55 4.59
C LEU A 125 -12.44 -4.63 5.64
N ASN A 126 -11.22 -5.17 5.70
CA ASN A 126 -10.87 -6.26 6.62
C ASN A 126 -10.71 -5.80 8.09
N PHE A 127 -10.42 -4.51 8.33
CA PHE A 127 -10.10 -3.99 9.66
C PHE A 127 -10.99 -2.81 10.07
N LYS A 128 -12.32 -3.00 10.03
CA LYS A 128 -13.27 -2.00 10.56
C LYS A 128 -13.48 -2.19 12.06
N MET A 129 -13.46 -1.08 12.81
CA MET A 129 -13.73 -1.08 14.25
C MET A 129 -15.18 -1.48 14.59
N SER A 130 -16.12 -1.28 13.66
CA SER A 130 -17.52 -1.68 13.81
C SER A 130 -17.93 -2.67 12.72
N GLY A 131 -18.39 -3.85 13.14
CA GLY A 131 -19.04 -4.84 12.28
C GLY A 131 -18.38 -6.23 12.29
N GLU A 132 -19.10 -7.19 11.73
CA GLU A 132 -18.65 -8.56 11.52
C GLU A 132 -17.41 -8.62 10.62
N LYS A 133 -16.53 -9.60 10.89
CA LYS A 133 -15.36 -9.90 10.05
C LYS A 133 -15.83 -10.19 8.62
N LYS A 134 -15.59 -9.24 7.71
CA LYS A 134 -15.80 -9.43 6.28
C LYS A 134 -14.73 -10.37 5.71
N THR A 135 -15.00 -10.89 4.51
CA THR A 135 -14.03 -11.66 3.73
C THR A 135 -12.67 -10.95 3.65
N MET A 136 -11.58 -11.72 3.61
CA MET A 136 -10.20 -11.19 3.52
C MET A 136 -10.03 -10.22 2.34
N TRP A 137 -10.77 -10.43 1.25
CA TRP A 137 -10.75 -9.59 0.07
C TRP A 137 -12.18 -9.22 -0.32
N CYS A 138 -12.48 -7.92 -0.43
CA CYS A 138 -13.78 -7.45 -0.91
C CYS A 138 -13.87 -7.39 -2.44
N CYS A 139 -12.70 -7.49 -3.10
CA CYS A 139 -12.54 -7.53 -4.55
C CYS A 139 -13.21 -6.38 -5.32
N LYS A 140 -13.34 -5.22 -4.66
CA LYS A 140 -13.92 -4.00 -5.24
C LYS A 140 -13.23 -2.70 -4.82
N CYS A 141 -12.28 -2.74 -3.88
CA CYS A 141 -11.54 -1.56 -3.44
C CYS A 141 -10.18 -1.42 -4.17
N PRO A 142 -9.57 -0.22 -4.16
CA PRO A 142 -8.27 0.03 -4.79
C PRO A 142 -7.17 -0.94 -4.37
N LYS A 143 -7.08 -1.25 -3.07
CA LYS A 143 -6.13 -2.24 -2.54
C LYS A 143 -6.31 -3.63 -3.12
N CYS A 144 -7.55 -4.10 -3.30
CA CYS A 144 -7.79 -5.42 -3.88
C CYS A 144 -7.36 -5.46 -5.36
N ALA A 145 -7.76 -4.45 -6.15
CA ALA A 145 -7.39 -4.36 -7.56
C ALA A 145 -5.87 -4.23 -7.74
N PHE A 146 -5.22 -3.41 -6.91
CA PHE A 146 -3.77 -3.23 -6.93
C PHE A 146 -3.03 -4.53 -6.58
N VAL A 147 -3.34 -5.18 -5.46
CA VAL A 147 -2.65 -6.42 -5.05
C VAL A 147 -2.91 -7.56 -6.05
N PHE A 148 -4.13 -7.69 -6.57
CA PHE A 148 -4.44 -8.66 -7.63
C PHE A 148 -3.55 -8.41 -8.85
N CYS A 149 -3.42 -7.15 -9.27
CA CYS A 149 -2.58 -6.76 -10.39
C CYS A 149 -1.11 -7.13 -10.16
N GLN A 150 -0.54 -6.76 -9.01
CA GLN A 150 0.85 -7.05 -8.68
C GLN A 150 1.11 -8.56 -8.65
N LEU A 151 0.24 -9.33 -7.98
CA LEU A 151 0.41 -10.79 -7.89
C LEU A 151 0.24 -11.48 -9.24
N SER A 152 -0.64 -11.00 -10.12
CA SER A 152 -0.86 -11.59 -11.45
C SER A 152 0.41 -11.61 -12.31
N ALA A 153 1.38 -10.72 -12.04
CA ALA A 153 2.68 -10.72 -12.69
C ALA A 153 3.52 -11.96 -12.35
N PHE A 154 3.34 -12.56 -11.17
CA PHE A 154 4.26 -13.56 -10.64
C PHE A 154 3.62 -14.92 -10.35
N ILE A 155 2.35 -14.97 -9.91
CA ILE A 155 1.67 -16.24 -9.60
C ILE A 155 0.64 -16.64 -10.67
N SER A 156 0.30 -17.92 -10.75
CA SER A 156 -0.64 -18.41 -11.77
C SER A 156 -2.06 -17.90 -11.54
N LYS A 157 -2.84 -17.79 -12.61
CA LYS A 157 -4.28 -17.46 -12.55
C LYS A 157 -5.02 -18.38 -11.60
N LYS A 158 -4.76 -19.69 -11.63
CA LYS A 158 -5.37 -20.66 -10.71
C LYS A 158 -5.14 -20.28 -9.25
N GLU A 159 -3.91 -19.93 -8.88
CA GLU A 159 -3.58 -19.58 -7.49
C GLU A 159 -4.15 -18.21 -7.10
N LEU A 160 -4.10 -17.24 -8.00
CA LEU A 160 -4.66 -15.91 -7.76
C LEU A 160 -6.18 -15.97 -7.54
N LEU A 161 -6.90 -16.81 -8.29
CA LEU A 161 -8.33 -17.02 -8.10
C LEU A 161 -8.65 -17.70 -6.76
N LYS A 162 -7.78 -18.59 -6.25
CA LYS A 162 -7.96 -19.16 -4.91
C LYS A 162 -7.80 -18.11 -3.80
N ILE A 163 -6.86 -17.17 -3.96
CA ILE A 163 -6.63 -16.10 -2.97
C ILE A 163 -7.82 -15.13 -2.91
N PHE A 164 -8.31 -14.70 -4.07
CA PHE A 164 -9.32 -13.64 -4.17
C PHE A 164 -10.76 -14.14 -4.31
N GLY A 165 -10.95 -15.42 -4.65
CA GLY A 165 -12.26 -16.01 -4.95
C GLY A 165 -12.89 -15.56 -6.28
N LYS A 166 -12.30 -14.61 -7.01
CA LYS A 166 -12.81 -14.12 -8.30
C LYS A 166 -11.72 -13.55 -9.19
N ASN A 167 -11.98 -13.51 -10.50
CA ASN A 167 -11.09 -12.88 -11.47
C ASN A 167 -11.35 -11.37 -11.57
N LEU A 168 -10.51 -10.54 -10.95
CA LEU A 168 -10.69 -9.09 -11.01
C LEU A 168 -10.39 -8.50 -12.40
N TYR A 169 -9.64 -9.19 -13.28
CA TYR A 169 -9.44 -8.72 -14.65
C TYR A 169 -10.63 -8.99 -15.58
N ALA A 170 -11.54 -9.90 -15.21
CA ALA A 170 -12.77 -10.14 -15.97
C ALA A 170 -13.90 -9.15 -15.60
N ASP A 171 -13.81 -8.52 -14.43
CA ASP A 171 -14.87 -7.67 -13.89
C ASP A 171 -14.84 -6.26 -14.52
N LYS A 172 -15.78 -6.02 -15.45
CA LYS A 172 -15.90 -4.74 -16.18
C LYS A 172 -16.15 -3.55 -15.26
N SER A 173 -16.78 -3.76 -14.11
CA SER A 173 -17.08 -2.69 -13.15
C SER A 173 -15.81 -2.06 -12.56
N LEU A 174 -14.69 -2.78 -12.58
CA LEU A 174 -13.40 -2.32 -12.05
C LEU A 174 -12.58 -1.50 -13.05
N LEU A 175 -13.05 -1.29 -14.27
CA LEU A 175 -12.29 -0.57 -15.31
C LEU A 175 -11.87 0.83 -14.85
N ASN A 176 -12.81 1.60 -14.31
CA ASN A 176 -12.52 2.94 -13.81
C ASN A 176 -11.43 2.92 -12.75
N LEU A 177 -11.50 1.97 -11.82
CA LEU A 177 -10.51 1.82 -10.76
C LEU A 177 -9.11 1.47 -11.32
N TYR A 178 -9.04 0.58 -12.31
CA TYR A 178 -7.76 0.28 -12.97
C TYR A 178 -7.22 1.47 -13.77
N LEU A 179 -8.07 2.30 -14.38
CA LEU A 179 -7.64 3.53 -15.04
C LEU A 179 -7.06 4.54 -14.04
N GLU A 180 -7.62 4.64 -12.84
CA GLU A 180 -7.06 5.46 -11.75
C GLU A 180 -5.70 4.92 -11.30
N LEU A 181 -5.59 3.61 -11.10
CA LEU A 181 -4.31 2.95 -10.77
C LEU A 181 -3.25 3.14 -11.87
N LEU A 182 -3.66 3.20 -13.14
CA LEU A 182 -2.77 3.47 -14.29
C LEU A 182 -2.44 4.94 -14.48
N GLY A 183 -2.95 5.85 -13.64
CA GLY A 183 -2.78 7.30 -13.78
C GLY A 183 -3.43 7.86 -15.04
N LYS A 184 -4.46 7.19 -15.57
CA LYS A 184 -5.20 7.59 -16.79
C LYS A 184 -6.52 8.30 -16.49
N LYS A 185 -6.96 8.29 -15.24
CA LYS A 185 -8.20 8.92 -14.81
C LYS A 185 -8.06 9.42 -13.37
N ASN A 186 -8.62 10.59 -13.09
CA ASN A 186 -8.68 11.20 -11.76
C ASN A 186 -7.30 11.27 -11.05
N ILE A 187 -7.34 11.57 -9.76
CA ILE A 187 -6.20 11.46 -8.86
C ILE A 187 -6.04 9.99 -8.49
N LYS A 188 -4.80 9.51 -8.38
CA LYS A 188 -4.48 8.19 -7.81
C LYS A 188 -5.27 7.99 -6.51
N PRO A 189 -5.86 6.81 -6.26
CA PRO A 189 -6.61 6.56 -5.03
C PRO A 189 -5.81 6.98 -3.79
N PHE A 190 -6.47 7.66 -2.84
CA PHE A 190 -5.89 8.04 -1.54
C PHE A 190 -5.76 6.82 -0.60
N ASP A 191 -5.08 5.80 -1.10
CA ASP A 191 -4.79 4.52 -0.46
C ASP A 191 -3.31 4.18 -0.68
N CYS A 192 -2.75 3.28 0.14
CA CYS A 192 -1.37 2.81 -0.05
C CYS A 192 -1.28 1.82 -1.22
N VAL A 193 -1.55 2.29 -2.43
CA VAL A 193 -1.28 1.55 -3.68
C VAL A 193 0.03 2.08 -4.28
N GLY A 194 0.72 1.26 -5.05
CA GLY A 194 2.00 1.62 -5.69
C GLY A 194 1.87 2.70 -6.77
N THR A 195 2.89 2.82 -7.62
CA THR A 195 2.90 3.82 -8.68
C THR A 195 2.16 3.36 -9.94
N PRO A 196 1.68 4.28 -10.80
CA PRO A 196 1.13 3.91 -12.12
C PRO A 196 2.09 3.06 -12.96
N GLU A 197 3.39 3.30 -12.85
CA GLU A 197 4.47 2.62 -13.56
C GLU A 197 4.59 1.17 -13.09
N GLU A 198 4.46 0.92 -11.78
CA GLU A 198 4.40 -0.43 -11.24
C GLU A 198 3.15 -1.18 -11.69
N VAL A 199 2.00 -0.50 -11.81
CA VAL A 199 0.76 -1.09 -12.33
C VAL A 199 0.91 -1.45 -13.81
N LYS A 200 1.46 -0.55 -14.63
CA LYS A 200 1.75 -0.80 -16.06
C LYS A 200 2.69 -2.00 -16.21
N THR A 201 3.75 -2.04 -15.40
CA THR A 201 4.74 -3.14 -15.43
C THR A 201 4.10 -4.46 -15.02
N ALA A 202 3.34 -4.49 -13.93
CA ALA A 202 2.62 -5.69 -13.48
C ALA A 202 1.65 -6.22 -14.55
N MET A 203 0.85 -5.35 -15.16
CA MET A 203 -0.08 -5.74 -16.24
C MET A 203 0.65 -6.22 -17.48
N HIS A 204 1.81 -5.65 -17.81
CA HIS A 204 2.64 -6.11 -18.92
C HIS A 204 3.18 -7.53 -18.67
N LEU A 205 3.73 -7.78 -17.48
CA LEU A 205 4.20 -9.12 -17.08
C LEU A 205 3.04 -10.13 -17.07
N ALA A 206 1.87 -9.76 -16.57
CA ALA A 206 0.68 -10.61 -16.59
C ALA A 206 0.23 -10.97 -18.01
N LEU A 207 0.34 -10.05 -18.99
CA LEU A 207 0.07 -10.32 -20.40
C LEU A 207 1.06 -11.31 -21.02
N GLN A 208 2.33 -11.29 -20.60
CA GLN A 208 3.37 -12.20 -21.10
C GLN A 208 3.14 -13.64 -20.64
N LYS A 209 2.47 -13.84 -19.50
CA LYS A 209 2.11 -15.17 -18.97
C LYS A 209 0.94 -15.84 -19.68
N ASN A 210 0.23 -15.13 -20.54
CA ASN A 210 -0.85 -15.64 -21.40
C ASN A 210 -2.14 -16.11 -20.70
N GLU A 211 -2.16 -16.24 -19.37
CA GLU A 211 -3.33 -16.73 -18.62
C GLU A 211 -4.49 -15.72 -18.54
N PHE A 212 -4.19 -14.43 -18.65
CA PHE A 212 -5.15 -13.32 -18.49
C PHE A 212 -5.37 -12.50 -19.78
N ARG A 213 -4.77 -12.91 -20.91
CA ARG A 213 -4.82 -12.14 -22.17
C ARG A 213 -6.24 -11.86 -22.67
N GLU A 214 -7.15 -12.78 -22.40
CA GLU A 214 -8.53 -12.71 -22.85
C GLU A 214 -9.46 -11.95 -21.88
N ASP A 215 -8.97 -11.66 -20.67
CA ASP A 215 -9.74 -10.96 -19.64
C ASP A 215 -9.90 -9.47 -20.00
N PHE A 216 -11.09 -8.94 -19.72
CA PHE A 216 -11.54 -7.62 -20.19
C PHE A 216 -10.54 -6.48 -19.88
N ILE A 217 -10.06 -6.40 -18.65
CA ILE A 217 -9.15 -5.34 -18.20
C ILE A 217 -7.80 -5.44 -18.93
N LEU A 218 -7.23 -6.63 -19.11
CA LEU A 218 -5.95 -6.77 -19.81
C LEU A 218 -6.07 -6.60 -21.32
N LYS A 219 -7.19 -6.99 -21.94
CA LYS A 219 -7.52 -6.62 -23.33
C LYS A 219 -7.54 -5.11 -23.50
N TYR A 220 -8.21 -4.41 -22.58
CA TYR A 220 -8.27 -2.95 -22.59
C TYR A 220 -6.87 -2.35 -22.44
N PHE A 221 -6.08 -2.80 -21.45
CA PHE A 221 -4.73 -2.34 -21.22
C PHE A 221 -3.82 -2.54 -22.45
N LYS A 222 -3.84 -3.73 -23.06
CA LYS A 222 -3.07 -4.04 -24.27
C LYS A 222 -3.42 -3.09 -25.42
N LYS A 223 -4.71 -2.88 -25.68
CA LYS A 223 -5.20 -2.08 -26.81
C LYS A 223 -4.98 -0.57 -26.61
N ASN A 224 -5.22 -0.06 -25.41
CA ASN A 224 -5.36 1.39 -25.19
C ASN A 224 -4.19 2.03 -24.44
N VAL A 225 -3.37 1.24 -23.72
CA VAL A 225 -2.29 1.75 -22.88
C VAL A 225 -0.94 1.26 -23.39
N LEU A 226 -0.74 -0.07 -23.47
CA LEU A 226 0.55 -0.65 -23.85
C LEU A 226 0.97 -0.28 -25.29
N SER A 227 0.02 -0.27 -26.23
CA SER A 227 0.25 0.13 -27.62
C SER A 227 0.79 1.55 -27.76
N LYS A 228 0.47 2.44 -26.81
CA LYS A 228 0.90 3.85 -26.79
C LYS A 228 2.24 4.06 -26.08
N LEU A 229 2.74 3.06 -25.34
CA LEU A 229 4.06 3.12 -24.68
C LEU A 229 5.20 2.68 -25.60
N LYS A 230 4.88 1.99 -26.71
CA LYS A 230 5.85 1.53 -27.72
C LYS A 230 6.05 2.52 -28.87
N LYS A 231 5.44 3.70 -28.78
CA LYS A 231 5.66 4.86 -29.64
C LYS A 231 6.46 5.88 -28.85
#